data_AF-A0A7C5TQN3-F1
#
_entry.id   AF-A0A7C5TQN3-F1
#
_cell.length_a   1.000
_cell.length_b   1.000
_cell.length_c   1.000
_cell.angle_alpha   90.00
_cell.angle_beta   90.00
_cell.angle_gamma   90.00
#
_symmetry.space_group_name_H-M   'P 1'
#
loop_
_entity.id
_entity.type
_entity.pdbx_description
1 polymer ?
#
loop_
_entity_poly.entity_id
_entity_poly.type
_entity_poly.pdbx_seq_one_letter_code
_entity_poly.pdbx_strand_id
1 'polypeptide(L)'
;EAVVVTGGMSVDATDRTIPAILSLGAELVAYGIPMKPTTMTAVAYLSGRPIFAISAGGIYYSEWNSMDVVLTRLMAGERLTKRDLASLGVGGLTDIYLRKPHSH
;
A
#
# COMPACT_ATOMS: atom_id res chain seq x y z
N GLU A 1 -12.57 -4.54 11.37
CA GLU A 1 -11.86 -5.76 10.92
C GLU A 1 -11.33 -5.50 9.51
N ALA A 2 -10.06 -5.81 9.24
CA ALA A 2 -9.43 -5.60 7.95
C ALA A 2 -8.74 -6.90 7.51
N VAL A 3 -8.72 -7.14 6.19
CA VAL A 3 -7.94 -8.25 5.61
C VAL A 3 -6.62 -7.69 5.11
N VAL A 4 -5.51 -8.23 5.65
CA VAL A 4 -4.17 -7.90 5.17
C VAL A 4 -3.67 -9.02 4.27
N VAL A 5 -3.27 -8.68 3.05
CA VAL A 5 -2.71 -9.63 2.08
C VAL A 5 -1.26 -9.22 1.78
N THR A 6 -0.36 -10.19 1.72
CA THR A 6 1.06 -9.95 1.43
C THR A 6 1.55 -10.84 0.29
N GLY A 7 2.45 -10.30 -0.54
CA GLY A 7 2.97 -10.98 -1.73
C GLY A 7 2.02 -10.95 -2.93
N GLY A 8 2.54 -11.25 -4.13
CA GLY A 8 1.74 -11.22 -5.35
C GLY A 8 1.33 -9.81 -5.81
N MET A 9 2.10 -8.78 -5.42
CA MET A 9 1.75 -7.36 -5.53
C MET A 9 2.65 -6.55 -6.46
N SER A 10 3.62 -7.19 -7.14
CA SER A 10 4.48 -6.50 -8.09
C SER A 10 3.79 -6.39 -9.45
N VAL A 11 4.56 -6.03 -10.47
CA VAL A 11 4.14 -6.02 -11.88
C VAL A 11 4.47 -7.33 -12.58
N ASP A 12 4.81 -8.39 -11.83
CA ASP A 12 5.17 -9.67 -12.42
C ASP A 12 3.94 -10.35 -13.04
N ALA A 13 4.10 -11.00 -14.19
CA ALA A 13 2.98 -11.68 -14.87
C ALA A 13 2.37 -12.82 -14.03
N THR A 14 3.14 -13.35 -13.07
CA THR A 14 2.70 -14.39 -12.14
C THR A 14 1.99 -13.84 -10.90
N ASP A 15 1.99 -12.52 -10.68
CA ASP A 15 1.31 -11.89 -9.55
C ASP A 15 -0.21 -11.96 -9.69
N ARG A 16 -0.87 -12.62 -8.74
CA ARG A 16 -2.32 -12.87 -8.77
C ARG A 16 -3.12 -12.14 -7.70
N THR A 17 -2.50 -11.39 -6.78
CA THR A 17 -3.22 -10.78 -5.66
C THR A 17 -4.22 -9.72 -6.11
N ILE A 18 -3.80 -8.77 -6.96
CA ILE A 18 -4.73 -7.76 -7.50
C ILE A 18 -5.84 -8.39 -8.36
N PRO A 19 -5.54 -9.26 -9.35
CA PRO A 19 -6.58 -9.95 -10.09
C PRO A 19 -7.56 -10.72 -9.21
N ALA A 20 -7.08 -11.41 -8.17
CA ALA A 20 -7.93 -12.15 -7.24
C ALA A 20 -8.86 -11.20 -6.46
N ILE A 21 -8.33 -10.10 -5.92
CA ILE A 21 -9.13 -9.08 -5.22
C ILE A 21 -10.23 -8.52 -6.14
N LEU A 22 -9.90 -8.19 -7.39
CA LEU A 22 -10.87 -7.69 -8.37
C LEU A 22 -11.93 -8.75 -8.74
N SER A 23 -11.53 -10.02 -8.86
CA SER A 23 -12.44 -11.12 -9.18
C SER A 23 -13.50 -11.38 -8.10
N LEU A 24 -13.21 -11.01 -6.84
CA LEU A 24 -14.17 -11.06 -5.74
C LEU A 24 -15.21 -9.93 -5.79
N GLY A 25 -15.10 -9.01 -6.76
CA GLY A 25 -15.96 -7.82 -6.86
C GLY A 25 -15.58 -6.71 -5.90
N ALA A 26 -14.34 -6.71 -5.37
CA ALA A 26 -13.87 -5.65 -4.50
C ALA A 26 -13.68 -4.33 -5.28
N GLU A 27 -14.05 -3.22 -4.65
CA GLU A 27 -13.81 -1.88 -5.14
C GLU A 27 -12.35 -1.50 -4.88
N LEU A 28 -11.52 -1.45 -5.94
CA LEU A 28 -10.14 -1.00 -5.85
C LEU A 28 -10.08 0.53 -5.77
N VAL A 29 -9.56 1.07 -4.65
CA VAL A 29 -9.40 2.52 -4.46
C VAL A 29 -8.09 3.02 -5.04
N ALA A 30 -7.01 2.30 -4.77
CA ALA A 30 -5.70 2.60 -5.31
C ALA A 30 -4.85 1.33 -5.39
N TYR A 31 -4.00 1.27 -6.42
CA TYR A 31 -2.90 0.33 -6.56
C TYR A 31 -1.63 1.14 -6.80
N GLY A 32 -0.69 1.05 -5.85
CA GLY A 32 0.41 2.00 -5.68
C GLY A 32 0.01 3.14 -4.74
N ILE A 33 0.78 3.31 -3.66
CA ILE A 33 0.64 4.43 -2.72
C ILE A 33 1.93 5.24 -2.79
N PRO A 34 1.87 6.56 -3.04
CA PRO A 34 3.04 7.40 -3.32
C PRO A 34 3.90 7.73 -2.09
N MET A 35 3.93 6.84 -1.09
CA MET A 35 4.61 7.04 0.19
C MET A 35 6.07 6.60 0.15
N LYS A 36 6.36 5.45 -0.46
CA LYS A 36 7.73 4.96 -0.66
C LYS A 36 7.89 4.28 -2.02
N PRO A 37 9.01 4.54 -2.73
CA PRO A 37 9.37 3.76 -3.91
C PRO A 37 9.43 2.26 -3.57
N THR A 38 9.22 1.39 -4.57
CA THR A 38 9.42 -0.07 -4.47
C THR A 38 8.50 -0.86 -3.52
N THR A 39 7.52 -0.20 -2.88
CA THR A 39 6.53 -0.85 -1.99
C THR A 39 5.13 -0.81 -2.59
N MET A 40 4.88 -1.66 -3.59
CA MET A 40 3.55 -1.75 -4.20
C MET A 40 2.52 -2.14 -3.13
N THR A 41 1.58 -1.23 -2.90
CA THR A 41 0.54 -1.34 -1.87
C THR A 41 -0.80 -0.98 -2.51
N ALA A 42 -1.87 -1.67 -2.13
CA ALA A 42 -3.22 -1.38 -2.58
C ALA A 42 -4.21 -1.29 -1.42
N VAL A 43 -5.24 -0.49 -1.63
CA VAL A 43 -6.43 -0.44 -0.77
C VAL A 43 -7.64 -0.76 -1.64
N ALA A 44 -8.43 -1.73 -1.20
CA ALA A 44 -9.71 -2.08 -1.80
C ALA A 44 -10.76 -2.31 -0.71
N TYR A 45 -12.04 -2.35 -1.11
CA TYR A 45 -13.13 -2.68 -0.20
C TYR A 45 -14.01 -3.77 -0.79
N LEU A 46 -14.23 -4.83 -0.01
CA LEU A 46 -15.18 -5.89 -0.36
C LEU A 46 -16.37 -5.81 0.60
N SER A 47 -17.55 -5.46 0.08
CA SER A 47 -18.76 -5.29 0.89
C SER A 47 -18.54 -4.36 2.10
N GLY A 48 -17.80 -3.27 1.89
CA GLY A 48 -17.45 -2.30 2.93
C GLY A 48 -16.27 -2.70 3.83
N ARG A 49 -15.78 -3.94 3.76
CA ARG A 49 -14.61 -4.39 4.54
C ARG A 49 -13.31 -4.02 3.84
N PRO A 50 -12.36 -3.37 4.54
CA PRO A 50 -11.10 -2.97 3.93
C PRO A 50 -10.19 -4.18 3.67
N ILE A 51 -9.60 -4.19 2.48
CA ILE A 51 -8.51 -5.07 2.05
C ILE A 51 -7.28 -4.18 1.87
N PHE A 52 -6.24 -4.44 2.65
CA PHE A 52 -4.95 -3.79 2.54
C PHE A 52 -3.94 -4.81 2.00
N ALA A 53 -3.49 -4.61 0.77
CA ALA A 53 -2.54 -5.51 0.13
C ALA A 53 -1.17 -4.84 0.03
N ILE A 54 -0.12 -5.50 0.49
CA ILE A 54 1.24 -4.94 0.56
C ILE A 54 2.25 -5.90 -0.05
N SER A 55 3.27 -5.38 -0.74
CA SER A 55 4.36 -6.22 -1.23
C SER A 55 5.15 -6.82 -0.07
N ALA A 56 5.69 -8.02 -0.26
CA ALA A 56 6.59 -8.64 0.72
C ALA A 56 7.83 -7.75 0.98
N GLY A 57 8.22 -6.95 -0.01
CA GLY A 57 9.31 -5.97 0.11
C GLY A 57 9.04 -4.85 1.12
N GLY A 58 7.80 -4.67 1.59
CA GLY A 58 7.47 -3.72 2.67
C GLY A 58 8.25 -3.95 3.97
N ILE A 59 8.73 -5.19 4.22
CA ILE A 59 9.51 -5.55 5.41
C ILE A 59 10.90 -4.89 5.46
N TYR A 60 11.46 -4.51 4.31
CA TYR A 60 12.80 -3.91 4.24
C TYR A 60 12.84 -2.45 4.71
N TYR A 61 11.68 -1.86 4.96
CA TYR A 61 11.54 -0.45 5.35
C TYR A 61 10.83 -0.32 6.70
N SER A 62 11.55 -0.62 7.79
CA SER A 62 11.01 -0.68 9.16
C SER A 62 10.75 0.68 9.82
N GLU A 63 11.33 1.77 9.31
CA GLU A 63 11.35 3.07 10.01
C GLU A 63 10.04 3.86 9.87
N TRP A 64 9.32 3.72 8.74
CA TRP A 64 8.03 4.37 8.45
C TRP A 64 7.44 3.77 7.17
N ASN A 65 6.30 3.07 7.23
CA ASN A 65 5.75 2.35 6.07
C ASN A 65 4.24 2.55 5.88
N SER A 66 3.71 2.06 4.76
CA SER A 66 2.29 2.16 4.45
C SER A 66 1.40 1.43 5.45
N MET A 67 1.90 0.43 6.20
CA MET A 67 1.13 -0.17 7.29
C MET A 67 0.92 0.80 8.44
N ASP A 68 1.97 1.50 8.88
CA ASP A 68 1.88 2.44 10.02
C ASP A 68 0.82 3.52 9.79
N VAL A 69 0.71 3.99 8.54
CA VAL A 69 -0.19 5.08 8.16
C VAL A 69 -1.54 4.57 7.65
N VAL A 70 -1.54 3.69 6.66
CA VAL A 70 -2.76 3.29 5.94
C VAL A 70 -3.52 2.24 6.75
N LEU A 71 -2.84 1.18 7.22
CA LEU A 71 -3.52 0.12 7.96
C LEU A 71 -4.12 0.64 9.27
N THR A 72 -3.40 1.50 10.01
CA THR A 72 -3.90 2.11 11.25
C THR A 72 -5.20 2.89 11.01
N ARG A 73 -5.28 3.68 9.94
CA ARG A 73 -6.49 4.44 9.58
C ARG A 73 -7.65 3.53 9.17
N LEU A 74 -7.37 2.49 8.37
CA LEU A 74 -8.38 1.48 8.02
C LEU A 74 -8.90 0.75 9.27
N MET A 75 -8.03 0.44 10.23
CA MET A 75 -8.38 -0.17 11.50
C MET A 75 -9.18 0.76 12.42
N ALA A 76 -8.98 2.07 12.30
CA ALA A 76 -9.80 3.09 12.96
C ALA A 76 -11.19 3.26 12.33
N GLY A 77 -11.50 2.51 11.25
CA GLY A 77 -12.78 2.58 10.55
C GLY A 77 -12.86 3.71 9.52
N GLU A 78 -11.76 4.39 9.22
CA GLU A 78 -11.73 5.40 8.17
C GLU A 78 -11.89 4.76 6.80
N ARG A 79 -12.80 5.31 5.99
CA ARG A 79 -12.92 4.95 4.58
C ARG A 79 -12.02 5.84 3.73
N LEU A 80 -10.81 5.37 3.49
CA LEU A 80 -9.81 6.06 2.67
C LEU A 80 -10.22 6.12 1.20
N THR A 81 -10.10 7.31 0.62
CA THR A 81 -10.31 7.58 -0.80
C THR A 81 -8.99 7.63 -1.56
N LYS A 82 -9.06 7.62 -2.89
CA LYS A 82 -7.89 7.81 -3.76
C LYS A 82 -7.17 9.14 -3.47
N ARG A 83 -7.91 10.20 -3.10
CA ARG A 83 -7.34 11.50 -2.76
C ARG A 83 -6.55 11.44 -1.44
N ASP A 84 -7.09 10.76 -0.43
CA ASP A 84 -6.40 10.58 0.85
C ASP A 84 -5.07 9.86 0.65
N LEU A 85 -5.07 8.79 -0.15
CA LEU A 85 -3.86 8.03 -0.44
C LEU A 85 -2.86 8.82 -1.29
N ALA A 86 -3.35 9.60 -2.26
CA ALA A 86 -2.49 10.46 -3.09
C ALA A 86 -1.79 11.56 -2.26
N SER A 87 -2.44 12.10 -1.24
CA SER A 87 -1.87 13.12 -0.35
C SER A 87 -0.71 12.64 0.52
N LEU A 88 -0.48 11.32 0.61
CA LEU A 88 0.67 10.74 1.32
C LEU A 88 2.00 10.94 0.57
N GLY A 89 1.96 11.39 -0.68
CA GLY A 89 3.14 11.66 -1.48
C GLY A 89 3.79 13.00 -1.14
N VAL A 90 5.08 12.97 -0.83
CA VAL A 90 5.91 14.17 -0.56
C VAL A 90 6.78 14.57 -1.76
N GLY A 91 6.45 14.10 -2.97
CA GLY A 91 7.21 14.42 -4.20
C GLY A 91 8.42 13.51 -4.48
N GLY A 92 8.56 12.39 -3.75
CA GLY A 92 9.59 11.36 -4.02
C GLY A 92 10.94 11.60 -3.32
N LEU A 93 11.22 12.81 -2.85
CA LEU A 93 12.38 13.16 -2.03
C LEU A 93 11.96 13.22 -0.55
N THR A 94 11.95 12.06 0.11
CA THR A 94 11.72 12.02 1.56
C THR A 94 13.00 12.41 2.30
N ASP A 95 12.87 13.02 3.49
CA ASP A 95 14.01 13.32 4.36
C ASP A 95 14.87 12.09 4.67
N ILE A 96 14.24 10.92 4.79
CA ILE A 96 14.94 9.65 4.99
C ILE A 96 15.81 9.29 3.78
N TYR A 97 15.31 9.53 2.57
CA TYR A 97 16.10 9.34 1.34
C TYR A 97 17.33 10.27 1.35
N LEU A 98 17.14 11.55 1.67
CA LEU A 98 18.23 12.54 1.75
C LEU A 98 19.27 12.26 2.85
N ARG A 99 18.87 11.62 3.95
CA ARG A 99 19.73 11.35 5.12
C ARG A 99 20.49 10.03 5.02
N LYS A 100 20.06 9.07 4.19
CA LYS A 100 20.80 7.81 4.03
C LYS A 100 22.04 8.05 3.16
N PRO A 101 23.25 7.67 3.60
CA PRO A 101 24.41 7.72 2.74
C PRO A 101 24.17 6.80 1.55
N HIS A 102 23.98 7.39 0.36
CA HIS A 102 23.94 6.65 -0.88
C HIS A 102 25.38 6.32 -1.26
N SER A 103 25.90 5.21 -0.72
CA SER A 103 27.12 4.59 -1.22
C SER A 103 26.82 3.99 -2.59
N HIS A 104 27.09 4.75 -3.64
CA HIS A 104 27.37 4.19 -4.96
C HIS A 104 28.82 3.74 -5.02
#